data_AF-A0A964LFK0-F1
#
_entry.id   AF-A0A964LFK0-F1
#
_cell.length_a   1.000
_cell.length_b   1.000
_cell.length_c   1.000
_cell.angle_alpha   90.00
_cell.angle_beta   90.00
_cell.angle_gamma   90.00
#
_symmetry.space_group_name_H-M   'P 1'
#
loop_
_entity.id
_entity.type
_entity.pdbx_description
1 polymer ?
#
loop_
_entity_poly.entity_id
_entity_poly.type
_entity_poly.pdbx_seq_one_letter_code
_entity_poly.pdbx_strand_id
1 'polypeptide(L)' 'MKTIEALKIYNSAGKYVVHIPACRGEELFLYLAKHGIESRVSRLANAPFDRLEVEEDVNVHALRAILDQWRN' A
#
# COMPACT_ATOMS: atom_id res chain seq x y z
N MET A 1 -0.89 -0.03 22.48
CA MET A 1 -1.14 -0.35 21.06
C MET A 1 -0.19 0.46 20.22
N LYS A 2 0.63 -0.15 19.36
CA LYS A 2 1.50 0.61 18.43
C LYS A 2 0.59 1.22 17.36
N THR A 3 0.56 2.54 17.26
CA THR A 3 -0.16 3.26 16.20
C THR A 3 0.45 2.86 14.87
N ILE A 4 -0.31 2.18 14.02
CA ILE A 4 0.15 1.85 12.67
C ILE A 4 -0.01 3.12 11.84
N GLU A 5 1.09 3.63 11.31
CA GLU A 5 1.08 4.75 10.39
C GLU A 5 0.50 4.28 9.06
N ALA A 6 -0.79 4.54 8.86
CA ALA A 6 -1.48 4.24 7.61
C ALA A 6 -0.75 4.91 6.44
N LEU A 7 -0.65 4.20 5.31
CA LEU A 7 -0.03 4.66 4.06
C LEU A 7 1.48 4.91 4.14
N LYS A 8 2.15 4.41 5.18
CA LYS A 8 3.61 4.35 5.20
C LYS A 8 4.10 3.24 4.26
N ILE A 9 5.12 3.57 3.47
CA ILE A 9 5.83 2.63 2.59
C ILE A 9 6.98 2.03 3.40
N TYR A 10 7.04 0.72 3.45
CA TYR A 10 8.09 -0.07 4.08
C TYR A 10 8.82 -0.86 2.99
N ASN A 11 10.13 -1.07 3.13
CA ASN A 11 10.83 -2.05 2.31
C ASN A 11 10.89 -3.38 3.07
N SER A 12 10.46 -4.46 2.45
CA SER A 12 10.47 -5.80 3.01
C SER A 12 10.81 -6.81 1.93
N ALA A 13 11.94 -7.51 2.07
CA ALA A 13 12.37 -8.60 1.20
C ALA A 13 12.37 -8.26 -0.31
N GLY A 14 12.86 -7.06 -0.67
CA GLY A 14 12.90 -6.62 -2.06
C GLY A 14 11.54 -6.18 -2.61
N LYS A 15 10.58 -5.84 -1.74
CA LYS A 15 9.29 -5.27 -2.12
C LYS A 15 8.96 -4.04 -1.29
N TYR A 16 8.18 -3.13 -1.87
CA TYR A 16 7.56 -2.07 -1.11
C TYR A 16 6.21 -2.53 -0.57
N VAL A 17 6.00 -2.34 0.73
CA VAL A 17 4.78 -2.74 1.43
C VAL A 17 4.12 -1.49 2.00
N VAL A 18 2.83 -1.34 1.74
CA VAL A 18 2.00 -0.26 2.28
C VAL A 18 1.00 -0.85 3.26
N HIS A 19 0.94 -0.32 4.48
CA HIS A 19 -0.11 -0.66 5.45
C HIS A 19 -1.34 0.19 5.21
N ILE A 20 -2.50 -0.45 5.09
CA ILE A 20 -3.77 0.18 4.73
C ILE A 20 -4.80 -0.20 5.80
N PRO A 21 -5.70 0.69 6.22
CA PRO A 21 -6.80 0.31 7.10
C PRO A 21 -7.54 -0.91 6.55
N ALA A 22 -7.94 -1.82 7.45
CA ALA A 22 -8.64 -3.04 7.06
C ALA A 22 -9.83 -2.74 6.13
N CYS A 23 -10.04 -3.61 5.15
CA CYS A 23 -11.11 -3.53 4.14
C CYS A 23 -10.95 -2.43 3.08
N ARG A 24 -9.85 -1.66 3.09
CA ARG A 24 -9.54 -0.66 2.04
C ARG A 24 -8.44 -1.10 1.08
N GLY A 25 -7.88 -2.30 1.25
CA GLY A 25 -6.82 -2.81 0.38
C GLY A 25 -7.21 -2.90 -1.09
N GLU A 26 -8.43 -3.37 -1.39
CA GLU A 26 -8.92 -3.49 -2.79
C GLU A 26 -9.15 -2.12 -3.45
N GLU A 27 -9.63 -1.14 -2.69
CA GLU A 27 -9.83 0.22 -3.18
C GLU A 27 -8.50 0.83 -3.65
N LEU A 28 -7.45 0.72 -2.83
CA LEU A 28 -6.14 1.24 -3.18
C LEU A 28 -5.48 0.44 -4.31
N PHE A 29 -5.69 -0.88 -4.37
CA PHE A 29 -5.24 -1.71 -5.49
C PHE A 29 -5.80 -1.22 -6.83
N LEU A 30 -7.12 -0.99 -6.90
CA LEU A 30 -7.75 -0.46 -8.11
C LEU A 30 -7.26 0.95 -8.46
N TYR A 31 -7.04 1.77 -7.44
CA TYR A 31 -6.49 3.12 -7.63
C TYR A 31 -5.08 3.07 -8.23
N LEU A 32 -4.19 2.24 -7.69
CA LEU A 32 -2.83 2.09 -8.20
C LEU A 32 -2.80 1.51 -9.61
N ALA A 33 -3.66 0.53 -9.92
CA ALA A 33 -3.78 -0.02 -11.26
C ALA A 33 -4.18 1.06 -12.30
N LYS A 34 -5.05 2.01 -11.93
CA LYS A 34 -5.40 3.17 -12.77
C LYS A 34 -4.20 4.09 -13.06
N HIS A 35 -3.23 4.12 -12.15
CA HIS A 35 -1.98 4.87 -12.31
C HIS A 35 -0.85 4.03 -12.94
N GLY A 36 -1.16 2.81 -13.41
CA GLY A 36 -0.19 1.91 -14.05
C GLY A 36 0.78 1.24 -13.06
N ILE A 37 0.44 1.22 -11.77
CA ILE A 37 1.25 0.55 -10.75
C ILE A 37 0.63 -0.81 -10.45
N GLU A 38 1.38 -1.87 -10.79
CA GLU A 38 1.03 -3.23 -10.41
C GLU A 38 1.27 -3.44 -8.91
N SER A 39 0.29 -4.04 -8.24
CA SER A 39 0.37 -4.29 -6.81
C SER A 39 -0.46 -5.51 -6.41
N ARG A 40 -0.20 -6.03 -5.22
CA ARG A 40 -0.91 -7.20 -4.66
C ARG A 40 -1.43 -6.89 -3.28
N VAL A 41 -2.74 -7.10 -3.07
CA VAL A 41 -3.34 -7.05 -1.75
C VAL A 41 -3.03 -8.35 -1.00
N SER A 42 -2.49 -8.24 0.19
CA SER A 42 -2.22 -9.32 1.13
C SER A 42 -2.99 -9.05 2.42
N ARG A 43 -4.03 -9.85 2.65
CA ARG A 43 -4.87 -9.75 3.86
C ARG A 43 -4.33 -10.68 4.91
N LEU A 44 -4.02 -10.15 6.09
CA LEU A 44 -3.61 -10.95 7.23
C LEU A 44 -4.80 -11.19 8.15
N ALA A 45 -5.11 -12.47 8.38
CA ALA A 45 -6.12 -12.85 9.37
C ALA A 45 -5.74 -12.26 10.74
N ASN A 46 -6.70 -11.59 11.38
CA ASN A 46 -6.56 -10.93 12.69
C ASN A 46 -5.64 -9.69 12.73
N ALA A 47 -5.26 -9.11 11.58
CA ALA A 47 -4.59 -7.81 11.56
C ALA A 47 -5.61 -6.66 11.42
N PRO A 48 -5.39 -5.52 12.10
CA PRO A 48 -6.24 -4.33 11.92
C PRO A 48 -5.94 -3.56 10.61
N PHE A 49 -5.18 -4.16 9.69
CA PHE A 49 -4.72 -3.55 8.45
C PHE A 49 -4.55 -4.58 7.35
N ASP A 50 -4.76 -4.13 6.11
CA ASP A 50 -4.35 -4.83 4.90
C ASP A 50 -2.92 -4.42 4.54
N ARG A 51 -2.22 -5.30 3.83
CA ARG A 51 -0.94 -4.99 3.20
C ARG A 51 -1.13 -4.89 1.70
N LEU A 52 -0.47 -3.92 1.09
CA LEU A 52 -0.35 -3.86 -0.35
C LEU A 52 1.13 -3.89 -0.73
N GLU A 53 1.48 -4.91 -1.48
CA GLU A 53 2.83 -5.18 -1.94
C GLU A 53 2.98 -4.62 -3.35
N VAL A 54 4.04 -3.87 -3.58
CA VAL A 54 4.43 -3.27 -4.85
C VAL A 54 5.86 -3.71 -5.13
N GLU A 55 6.17 -3.97 -6.40
CA GLU A 55 7.51 -4.37 -6.82
C GLU A 55 8.55 -3.27 -6.54
N GLU A 56 9.81 -3.66 -6.35
CA GLU A 56 10.89 -2.73 -5.95
C GLU A 56 11.31 -1.73 -7.05
N ASP A 57 10.99 -2.02 -8.30
CA ASP A 57 11.30 -1.16 -9.45
C ASP A 57 10.36 0.05 -9.53
N VAL A 58 9.29 0.07 -8.73
CA VAL A 58 8.36 1.20 -8.71
C VAL A 58 9.07 2.47 -8.22
N ASN A 59 8.80 3.57 -8.90
CA ASN A 59 9.28 4.87 -8.45
C ASN A 59 8.60 5.26 -7.13
N VAL A 60 9.35 5.17 -6.02
CA VAL A 60 8.85 5.44 -4.66
C VAL A 60 8.31 6.87 -4.50
N HIS A 61 8.89 7.85 -5.21
CA HIS A 61 8.39 9.23 -5.17
C HIS A 61 7.03 9.35 -5.86
N ALA A 62 6.85 8.68 -6.99
CA ALA A 62 5.56 8.62 -7.67
C ALA A 62 4.52 7.87 -6.82
N LEU A 63 4.90 6.72 -6.24
CA LEU A 63 4.03 5.96 -5.33
C LEU A 63 3.59 6.81 -4.13
N ARG A 64 4.52 7.56 -3.50
CA ARG A 64 4.19 8.47 -2.39
C ARG A 64 3.19 9.53 -2.82
N ALA A 65 3.41 10.18 -3.97
CA ALA A 65 2.52 11.22 -4.48
C ALA A 65 1.10 10.68 -4.75
N ILE A 66 0.99 9.46 -5.29
CA ILE A 66 -0.30 8.79 -5.53
C ILE A 66 -1.01 8.45 -4.21
N LEU A 67 -0.27 7.97 -3.21
CA LEU A 67 -0.81 7.70 -1.87
C LEU A 67 -1.30 8.96 -1.16
N ASP A 68 -0.57 10.07 -1.28
CA ASP A 68 -0.99 11.36 -0.73
C ASP A 68 -2.24 11.91 -1.46
N GLN A 69 -2.34 11.69 -2.78
CA GLN A 69 -3.55 12.03 -3.54
C GLN A 69 -4.76 11.20 -3.12
N TRP A 70 -4.59 9.88 -2.91
CA TRP A 70 -5.68 9.00 -2.48
C TRP A 70 -6.21 9.31 -1.08
N ARG A 71 -5.36 9.88 -0.20
CA ARG A 71 -5.75 10.26 1.16
C ARG A 71 -6.63 11.52 1.19
N ASN A 72 -6.46 12.43 0.24
CA ASN A 72 -7.19 13.71 0.15
C ASN A 72 -8.51 13.55 -0.59
#